data_AF-A0A5C6FWL4-F1
#
_entry.id   AF-A0A5C6FWL4-F1
#
_cell.length_a   1.000
_cell.length_b   1.000
_cell.length_c   1.000
_cell.angle_alpha   90.00
_cell.angle_beta   90.00
_cell.angle_gamma   90.00
#
_symmetry.space_group_name_H-M   'P 1'
#
loop_
_entity.id
_entity.type
_entity.pdbx_description
1 polymer ?
#
loop_
_entity_poly.entity_id
_entity_poly.type
_entity_poly.pdbx_seq_one_letter_code
_entity_poly.pdbx_strand_id
1 'polypeptide(L)' 'METIRRTRGVPAKRGGRVFDRNLGRFGTIMSARAGYLRIRLDGSRYPTCYHPTWRLDYLDDQGQVIKSTAE' A
#
# COMPACT_ATOMS: atom_id res chain seq x y z
N MET A 1 -8.90 8.21 0.02
CA MET A 1 -7.42 8.06 -0.13
C MET A 1 -6.75 9.32 -0.65
N GLU A 2 -7.49 10.25 -1.26
CA GLU A 2 -6.96 11.51 -1.79
C GLU A 2 -6.09 12.28 -0.80
N THR A 3 -6.52 12.44 0.46
CA THR A 3 -5.73 13.11 1.50
C THR A 3 -4.35 12.48 1.67
N ILE A 4 -4.25 11.14 1.69
CA ILE A 4 -2.96 10.43 1.84
C ILE A 4 -2.06 10.64 0.62
N ARG A 5 -2.64 10.60 -0.59
CA ARG A 5 -1.90 10.86 -1.84
C ARG A 5 -1.31 12.27 -1.81
N ARG A 6 -2.12 13.27 -1.39
CA ARG A 6 -1.72 14.67 -1.33
C ARG A 6 -0.70 14.95 -0.21
N THR A 7 -0.90 14.39 0.98
CA THR A 7 -0.03 14.69 2.13
C THR A 7 1.28 13.91 2.10
N ARG A 8 1.29 12.68 1.58
CA ARG A 8 2.46 11.80 1.60
C ARG A 8 3.08 11.54 0.22
N GLY A 9 2.50 12.05 -0.86
CA GLY A 9 3.05 11.90 -2.21
C GLY A 9 3.11 10.45 -2.71
N VAL A 10 2.26 9.57 -2.18
CA VAL A 10 2.21 8.14 -2.55
C VAL A 10 1.07 7.85 -3.54
N PRO A 11 1.25 6.94 -4.51
CA PRO A 11 0.23 6.59 -5.50
C PRO A 11 -0.82 5.61 -4.93
N ALA A 12 -1.30 5.85 -3.70
CA ALA A 12 -2.25 4.98 -3.03
C ALA A 12 -3.65 5.06 -3.67
N LYS A 13 -4.13 3.94 -4.23
CA LYS A 13 -5.47 3.80 -4.82
C LYS A 13 -6.18 2.57 -4.27
N ARG A 14 -7.52 2.59 -4.20
CA ARG A 14 -8.32 1.40 -3.83
C ARG A 14 -8.14 0.35 -4.92
N GLY A 15 -7.88 -0.89 -4.53
CA GLY A 15 -7.48 -1.96 -5.44
C GLY A 15 -6.02 -1.90 -5.90
N GLY A 16 -5.25 -0.88 -5.48
CA GLY A 16 -3.84 -0.77 -5.82
C GLY A 16 -3.04 -1.95 -5.25
N ARG A 17 -2.13 -2.49 -6.05
CA ARG A 17 -1.23 -3.55 -5.63
C ARG A 17 0.00 -2.94 -4.96
N VAL A 18 0.44 -3.57 -3.89
CA VAL A 18 1.63 -3.17 -3.12
C VAL A 18 2.44 -4.40 -2.78
N PHE A 19 3.74 -4.21 -2.56
CA PHE A 19 4.62 -5.23 -2.02
C PHE A 19 5.17 -4.74 -0.69
N ASP A 20 4.92 -5.50 0.36
CA ASP A 20 5.46 -5.27 1.68
C ASP A 20 6.86 -5.87 1.75
N ARG A 21 7.87 -5.01 1.82
CA ARG A 21 9.29 -5.42 1.86
C ARG A 21 9.71 -6.00 3.20
N ASN A 22 8.93 -5.82 4.27
CA ASN A 22 9.24 -6.39 5.58
C ASN A 22 8.87 -7.88 5.66
N LEU A 23 7.70 -8.22 5.13
CA LEU A 23 7.14 -9.56 5.13
C LEU A 23 7.44 -10.30 3.82
N GLY A 24 7.93 -9.60 2.79
CA GLY A 24 8.18 -10.15 1.47
C GLY A 24 6.89 -10.60 0.77
N ARG A 25 5.78 -9.88 0.98
CA ARG A 25 4.45 -10.30 0.50
C ARG A 25 3.74 -9.22 -0.29
N PHE A 26 3.05 -9.66 -1.34
CA PHE A 26 2.11 -8.81 -2.06
C PHE A 26 0.86 -8.54 -1.23
N GLY A 27 0.27 -7.37 -1.45
CA GLY A 27 -0.98 -6.97 -0.83
C GLY A 27 -1.81 -6.10 -1.75
N THR A 28 -3.08 -5.95 -1.41
CA THR A 28 -4.02 -5.06 -2.11
C THR A 28 -4.56 -4.02 -1.15
N ILE A 29 -4.50 -2.76 -1.54
CA ILE A 29 -5.05 -1.65 -0.78
C ILE A 29 -6.59 -1.72 -0.85
N MET A 30 -7.23 -2.08 0.26
CA MET A 30 -8.69 -2.22 0.35
C MET A 30 -9.37 -0.88 0.66
N SER A 31 -8.82 -0.13 1.62
CA SER A 31 -9.37 1.14 2.07
C SER A 31 -8.31 1.98 2.78
N ALA A 32 -8.67 3.18 3.22
CA ALA A 32 -7.80 4.03 4.04
C ALA A 32 -8.60 4.66 5.17
N ARG A 33 -8.04 4.70 6.37
CA ARG A 33 -8.69 5.26 7.56
C ARG A 33 -7.65 5.92 8.46
N ALA A 34 -7.97 7.11 8.97
CA ALA A 34 -7.12 7.86 9.91
C ALA A 34 -5.65 8.04 9.43
N GLY A 35 -5.45 8.24 8.12
CA GLY A 35 -4.11 8.38 7.55
C GLY A 35 -3.33 7.08 7.32
N TYR A 36 -3.91 5.92 7.62
CA TYR A 36 -3.31 4.60 7.35
C TYR A 36 -4.01 3.92 6.16
N LEU A 37 -3.27 3.05 5.48
CA LEU A 37 -3.82 2.15 4.46
C LEU A 37 -4.26 0.85 5.11
N ARG A 38 -5.41 0.34 4.68
CA ARG A 38 -5.88 -1.01 5.01
C ARG A 38 -5.48 -1.90 3.85
N ILE A 39 -4.45 -2.71 4.03
CA ILE A 39 -3.93 -3.60 2.99
C ILE A 39 -4.26 -5.03 3.39
N ARG A 40 -4.85 -5.79 2.47
CA ARG A 40 -4.99 -7.23 2.61
C ARG A 40 -3.79 -7.88 1.92
N LEU A 41 -2.91 -8.49 2.71
CA LEU A 41 -1.83 -9.31 2.18
C LEU A 41 -2.39 -10.56 1.49
N ASP A 42 -1.65 -11.05 0.50
CA ASP A 42 -1.96 -12.30 -0.16
C ASP A 42 -1.87 -13.47 0.84
N GLY A 43 -2.90 -14.32 0.83
CA GLY A 43 -3.10 -15.37 1.84
C GLY A 43 -3.65 -14.91 3.20
N SER A 44 -3.86 -13.61 3.45
CA SER A 44 -4.50 -13.12 4.68
C SER A 44 -6.01 -12.95 4.51
N ARG A 45 -6.77 -13.43 5.50
CA ARG A 45 -8.23 -13.27 5.56
C ARG A 45 -8.68 -11.83 5.78
N TYR A 46 -7.93 -11.07 6.59
CA TYR A 46 -8.30 -9.73 7.02
C TYR A 46 -7.27 -8.68 6.58
N PRO A 47 -7.72 -7.46 6.20
CA PRO A 47 -6.81 -6.36 5.94
C PRO A 47 -6.25 -5.77 7.24
N THR A 48 -4.96 -5.51 7.25
CA THR A 48 -4.22 -4.89 8.36
C THR A 48 -3.89 -3.43 8.04
N CYS A 49 -3.58 -2.65 9.08
CA CYS A 49 -3.24 -1.24 8.95
C CYS A 49 -1.74 -1.08 8.65
N TYR A 50 -1.42 -0.26 7.65
CA TYR A 50 -0.05 0.08 7.25
C TYR A 50 0.14 1.57 7.14
N HIS A 51 1.33 2.02 7.52
CA HIS A 51 1.75 3.38 7.26
C HIS A 51 2.06 3.54 5.77
N PRO A 52 1.50 4.55 5.07
CA PRO A 52 1.60 4.63 3.61
C PRO A 52 3.03 4.82 3.09
N THR A 53 3.97 5.25 3.92
CA THR A 53 5.35 5.56 3.53
C THR A 53 6.39 4.62 4.12
N TRP A 54 5.99 3.52 4.75
CA TRP A 54 6.93 2.61 5.39
C TRP A 54 7.01 1.31 4.64
N ARG A 55 8.17 1.06 4.03
CA ARG A 55 8.58 -0.25 3.50
C ARG A 55 7.60 -0.88 2.51
N LEU A 56 6.83 -0.03 1.82
CA LEU A 56 5.91 -0.42 0.75
C LEU A 56 6.47 -0.01 -0.59
N ASP A 57 6.46 -0.96 -1.53
CA ASP A 57 6.51 -0.67 -2.95
C ASP A 57 5.09 -0.62 -3.48
N TYR A 58 4.76 0.46 -4.18
CA TYR A 58 3.51 0.60 -4.90
C TYR A 58 3.73 0.11 -6.33
N LEU A 59 2.80 -0.71 -6.81
CA LEU A 59 2.87 -1.32 -8.12
C LEU A 59 1.79 -0.72 -9.04
N ASP A 60 2.08 -0.68 -10.34
CA ASP A 60 1.06 -0.44 -11.36
C ASP A 60 0.22 -1.71 -11.62
N ASP A 61 -0.62 -1.64 -12.65
CA ASP A 61 -1.49 -2.75 -13.05
C ASP A 61 -0.69 -3.92 -13.67
N GLN A 62 0.53 -3.66 -14.17
CA GLN A 62 1.43 -4.63 -14.77
C GLN A 62 2.39 -5.26 -13.75
N GLY A 63 2.30 -4.87 -12.47
CA GLY A 63 3.19 -5.35 -11.41
C GLY A 63 4.57 -4.68 -11.39
N GLN A 64 4.75 -3.56 -12.09
CA GLN A 64 5.97 -2.77 -12.02
C GLN A 64 5.93 -1.80 -10.85
N VAL A 65 7.06 -1.65 -10.15
CA VAL A 65 7.17 -0.71 -9.03
C VAL A 65 7.14 0.73 -9.57
N ILE A 66 6.10 1.47 -9.20
CA ILE A 66 5.92 2.89 -9.56
C ILE A 66 6.41 3.84 -8.46
N LYS A 67 6.48 3.36 -7.21
CA LYS A 67 6.99 4.14 -6.09
C LYS A 67 7.44 3.22 -4.96
N SER A 68 8.71 3.31 -4.60
CA SER A 68 9.22 2.75 -3.34
C SER A 68 9.18 3.81 -2.25
N THR A 69 8.79 3.40 -1.05
CA THR A 69 8.77 4.26 0.14
C THR A 69 9.89 3.87 1.10
N ALA A 70 10.38 4.82 1.90
CA ALA A 70 11.54 4.64 2.75
C ALA A 70 11.33 3.59 3.85
N GLU A 71 12.44 3.21 4.50
CA GLU A 71 12.45 2.35 5.69
C GLU A 71 11.86 3.04 6.91
#